data_AF-Q2RHS3-F1
#
_entry.id   AF-Q2RHS3-F1
#
_cell.length_a   1.000
_cell.length_b   1.000
_cell.length_c   1.000
_cell.angle_alpha   90.00
_cell.angle_beta   90.00
_cell.angle_gamma   90.00
#
_symmetry.space_group_name_H-M   'P 1'
#
loop_
_entity.id
_entity.type
_entity.pdbx_description
1 polymer ?
#
loop_
_entity_poly.entity_id
_entity_poly.type
_entity_poly.pdbx_seq_one_letter_code
_entity_poly.pdbx_strand_id
1 'polypeptide(L)' 'MVRFMRNEKLYQLRRERGLSQVKVASAVGITQSAYAMIERGQRYPRKETMKKLADYFGLTVDELFFK' A
#
# COMPACT_ATOMS: atom_id res chain seq x y z
N MET A 1 9.10 -21.96 -4.14
CA MET A 1 9.52 -20.58 -3.85
C MET A 1 8.49 -19.64 -4.48
N VAL A 2 7.51 -19.16 -3.72
CA VAL A 2 6.51 -18.21 -4.26
C VAL A 2 7.16 -16.84 -4.30
N ARG A 3 7.36 -16.29 -5.50
CA ARG A 3 7.94 -14.96 -5.68
C ARG A 3 6.83 -13.93 -5.43
N PHE A 4 6.88 -13.26 -4.27
CA PHE A 4 6.02 -12.12 -4.01
C PHE A 4 6.44 -10.96 -4.92
N MET A 5 5.53 -10.51 -5.78
CA MET A 5 5.74 -9.33 -6.62
C MET A 5 5.36 -8.08 -5.83
N ARG A 6 6.22 -7.08 -5.83
CA ARG A 6 5.98 -5.78 -5.20
C ARG A 6 4.70 -5.17 -5.77
N ASN A 7 3.91 -4.51 -4.91
CA ASN A 7 2.84 -3.65 -5.39
C ASN A 7 3.48 -2.36 -5.95
N GLU A 8 3.77 -2.37 -7.24
CA GLU A 8 4.44 -1.26 -7.94
C GLU A 8 3.63 0.04 -7.87
N LYS A 9 2.29 -0.04 -7.89
CA LYS A 9 1.40 1.12 -7.80
C LYS A 9 1.58 1.87 -6.47
N LEU A 10 1.52 1.15 -5.34
CA LEU A 10 1.76 1.71 -4.01
C LEU A 10 3.16 2.32 -3.90
N TYR A 11 4.16 1.61 -4.42
CA TYR A 11 5.54 2.08 -4.41
C TYR A 11 5.70 3.39 -5.21
N GLN A 12 5.18 3.47 -6.43
CA GLN A 12 5.24 4.65 -7.29
C GLN A 12 4.53 5.84 -6.65
N LEU A 13 3.26 5.68 -6.26
CA LEU A 13 2.46 6.76 -5.65
C LEU A 13 3.12 7.33 -4.40
N ARG A 14 3.70 6.46 -3.56
CA ARG A 14 4.43 6.90 -2.36
C ARG A 14 5.66 7.72 -2.73
N ARG A 15 6.44 7.27 -3.73
CA ARG A 15 7.69 7.93 -4.15
C ARG A 15 7.44 9.25 -4.88
N GLU A 16 6.45 9.31 -5.76
CA GLU A 16 6.03 10.52 -6.48
C GLU A 16 5.58 11.62 -5.51
N ARG A 17 4.92 11.24 -4.42
CA ARG A 17 4.49 12.18 -3.36
C ARG A 17 5.58 12.46 -2.31
N GLY A 18 6.80 11.93 -2.47
CA GLY A 18 7.90 12.14 -1.52
C GLY A 18 7.63 11.57 -0.12
N LEU A 19 6.79 10.54 0.00
CA LEU A 19 6.33 10.00 1.28
C LEU A 19 7.24 8.87 1.79
N SER A 20 7.50 8.84 3.09
CA SER A 20 8.10 7.67 3.75
C SER A 20 7.05 6.58 3.99
N GLN A 21 7.49 5.33 4.15
CA GLN A 21 6.59 4.23 4.50
C GLN A 21 5.90 4.46 5.86
N VAL A 22 6.62 5.05 6.82
CA VAL A 22 6.05 5.44 8.13
C VAL A 22 4.93 6.46 7.93
N LYS A 23 5.11 7.46 7.06
CA LYS A 23 4.10 8.51 6.83
C LYS A 23 2.80 7.95 6.27
N VAL A 24 2.88 7.03 5.30
CA VAL A 24 1.67 6.39 4.75
C VAL A 24 1.03 5.47 5.80
N ALA A 25 1.83 4.66 6.50
CA ALA A 25 1.35 3.75 7.52
C ALA A 25 0.59 4.47 8.64
N SER A 26 1.15 5.57 9.16
CA SER A 26 0.49 6.39 10.17
C SER A 26 -0.81 7.01 9.66
N ALA A 27 -0.84 7.50 8.41
CA ALA A 27 -2.03 8.10 7.82
C ALA A 27 -3.19 7.11 7.66
N VAL A 28 -2.89 5.84 7.40
CA VAL A 28 -3.90 4.78 7.22
C VAL A 28 -4.08 3.90 8.46
N GLY A 29 -3.48 4.27 9.59
CA GLY A 29 -3.66 3.61 10.88
C GLY A 29 -3.13 2.17 10.94
N ILE A 30 -1.98 1.90 10.31
CA ILE A 30 -1.28 0.61 10.40
C ILE A 30 0.18 0.80 10.81
N THR A 31 0.86 -0.30 11.18
CA THR A 31 2.30 -0.23 11.45
C THR A 31 3.10 -0.05 10.16
N GLN A 32 4.28 0.60 10.25
CA GLN A 32 5.18 0.70 9.09
C GLN A 32 5.59 -0.67 8.57
N SER A 33 5.79 -1.67 9.44
CA SER A 33 6.11 -3.03 9.03
C SER A 33 4.98 -3.68 8.22
N ALA A 34 3.71 -3.45 8.61
CA ALA A 34 2.56 -3.93 7.85
C ALA A 34 2.50 -3.28 6.46
N TYR A 35 2.67 -1.95 6.39
CA TYR A 35 2.74 -1.24 5.12
C TYR A 35 3.88 -1.75 4.24
N ALA A 36 5.08 -1.96 4.79
CA ALA A 36 6.24 -2.44 4.05
C ALA A 36 6.03 -3.86 3.48
N MET A 37 5.38 -4.76 4.23
CA MET A 37 5.03 -6.08 3.73
C MET A 37 3.97 -6.01 2.61
N ILE A 38 3.00 -5.11 2.71
CA ILE A 38 2.00 -4.87 1.67
C ILE A 38 2.67 -4.32 0.40
N GLU A 39 3.50 -3.28 0.54
CA GLU A 39 4.22 -2.67 -0.58
C GLU A 39 5.13 -3.69 -1.27
N ARG A 40 5.84 -4.55 -0.52
CA ARG A 40 6.67 -5.62 -1.08
C ARG A 40 5.89 -6.83 -1.60
N GLY A 41 4.56 -6.84 -1.51
CA GLY A 41 3.70 -7.96 -1.91
C GLY A 41 3.80 -9.19 -1.01
N GLN A 42 4.49 -9.11 0.13
CA GLN A 42 4.65 -10.19 1.11
C GLN A 42 3.37 -10.41 1.93
N ARG A 43 2.47 -9.44 1.94
CA ARG A 43 1.19 -9.50 2.66
C ARG A 43 0.08 -8.88 1.84
N TYR A 44 -1.01 -9.60 1.67
CA TYR A 44 -2.22 -9.03 1.12
C TYR A 44 -2.99 -8.28 2.24
N PRO A 45 -3.36 -7.00 2.05
CA PRO A 45 -4.09 -6.22 3.05
C PRO A 45 -5.52 -6.74 3.27
N ARG A 46 -6.12 -6.41 4.42
CA ARG A 46 -7.56 -6.63 4.65
C ARG A 46 -8.38 -5.58 3.89
N LYS A 47 -9.66 -5.85 3.65
CA LYS A 47 -10.59 -4.93 2.96
C LYS A 47 -10.56 -3.50 3.53
N GLU A 48 -10.53 -3.38 4.85
CA GLU A 48 -10.46 -2.09 5.52
C GLU A 48 -9.16 -1.33 5.20
N THR A 49 -8.00 -2.01 5.24
CA THR A 49 -6.70 -1.41 4.89
C THR A 49 -6.62 -1.06 3.41
N MET A 50 -7.19 -1.90 2.52
CA MET A 50 -7.28 -1.57 1.09
C MET A 50 -8.06 -0.27 0.88
N LYS A 51 -9.23 -0.15 1.52
CA LYS A 51 -10.06 1.06 1.43
C LYS A 51 -9.31 2.29 1.94
N LYS A 52 -8.68 2.21 3.11
CA LYS A 52 -7.90 3.33 3.68
C LYS A 52 -6.73 3.75 2.78
N LEU A 53 -6.03 2.79 2.17
CA LEU A 53 -4.95 3.09 1.22
C LEU A 53 -5.48 3.73 -0.07
N ALA A 54 -6.58 3.21 -0.61
CA ALA A 54 -7.24 3.74 -1.79
C ALA A 54 -7.71 5.19 -1.55
N ASP A 55 -8.42 5.43 -0.45
CA ASP A 55 -8.87 6.75 -0.02
C ASP A 55 -7.68 7.72 0.17
N TYR A 56 -6.60 7.28 0.82
CA TYR A 56 -5.39 8.09 1.03
C TYR A 56 -4.71 8.50 -0.30
N PHE A 57 -4.69 7.60 -1.27
CA PHE A 57 -4.12 7.88 -2.58
C PHE A 57 -5.11 8.51 -3.57
N GLY A 58 -6.38 8.66 -3.21
CA GLY A 58 -7.41 9.22 -4.09
C GLY A 58 -7.75 8.31 -5.27
N LEU A 59 -7.68 6.99 -5.06
CA LEU A 59 -7.99 5.96 -6.04
C LEU A 59 -9.12 5.06 -5.52
N THR A 60 -9.73 4.30 -6.40
CA THR A 60 -10.57 3.16 -6.01
C THR A 60 -9.70 1.98 -5.57
N VAL A 61 -10.29 1.06 -4.79
CA VAL A 61 -9.62 -0.18 -4.39
C VAL A 61 -9.23 -1.01 -5.62
N ASP A 62 -10.08 -1.01 -6.67
CA ASP A 62 -9.85 -1.68 -7.94
C ASP A 62 -8.58 -1.16 -8.65
N GLU A 63 -8.46 0.16 -8.79
CA GLU A 63 -7.30 0.81 -9.42
C GLU A 63 -5.98 0.63 -8.67
N LEU A 64 -6.03 0.34 -7.37
CA LEU A 64 -4.85 0.21 -6.53
C LEU A 64 -4.37 -1.24 -6.34
N PHE A 65 -5.29 -2.21 -6.40
CA PHE A 65 -4.99 -3.60 -6.06
C PHE A 65 -5.34 -4.64 -7.13
N PHE A 66 -6.15 -4.29 -8.12
CA PHE A 66 -6.71 -5.26 -9.08
C PHE A 66 -6.43 -4.91 -10.56
N LYS A 67 -6.12 -3.64 -10.86
CA LYS A 67 -5.61 -3.16 -12.15
C LYS A 67 -4.11 -2.93 -12.11
#